data_AF-A0A2E0JDS2-F1
#
_entry.id   AF-A0A2E0JDS2-F1
#
_cell.length_a   1.000
_cell.length_b   1.000
_cell.length_c   1.000
_cell.angle_alpha   90.00
_cell.angle_beta   90.00
_cell.angle_gamma   90.00
#
_symmetry.space_group_name_H-M   'P 1'
#
loop_
_entity.id
_entity.type
_entity.pdbx_description
1 polymer ?
#
loop_
_entity_poly.entity_id
_entity_poly.type
_entity_poly.pdbx_seq_one_letter_code
_entity_poly.pdbx_strand_id
1 'polypeptide(L)' 'MGEHSGGGRSDALDYMQAMLGQLRTMALAERCDLLAYMIEMAYLEASDIIRGDQPYRLQGSGMGLGVPGKKRDRAS' A
#
# COMPACT_ATOMS: atom_id res chain seq x y z
N MET A 1 10.26 25.35 15.33
CA MET A 1 11.21 24.23 15.11
C MET A 1 10.48 22.95 15.48
N GLY A 2 10.08 22.15 14.51
CA GLY A 2 9.37 20.90 14.81
C GLY A 2 8.68 20.29 13.60
N GLU A 3 9.40 19.98 12.53
CA GLU A 3 8.86 19.26 11.36
C GLU A 3 9.93 18.30 10.83
N HIS A 4 10.31 17.29 11.61
CA HIS A 4 11.24 16.23 11.19
C HIS A 4 10.77 14.85 11.69
N SER A 5 9.57 14.44 11.28
CA SER A 5 9.06 13.09 11.57
C SER A 5 8.57 12.33 10.32
N GLY A 6 8.75 12.89 9.11
CA GLY A 6 8.34 12.26 7.85
C GLY A 6 9.45 11.60 7.02
N GLY A 7 10.72 12.05 7.14
CA GLY A 7 11.79 11.66 6.22
C GLY A 7 12.15 10.17 6.25
N GLY A 8 12.37 9.61 7.44
CA GLY A 8 12.84 8.22 7.56
C GLY A 8 11.85 7.17 7.03
N ARG A 9 10.54 7.46 7.04
CA ARG A 9 9.55 6.55 6.46
C ARG A 9 9.58 6.57 4.94
N SER A 10 9.68 7.76 4.34
CA SER A 10 9.80 7.91 2.89
C SER A 10 11.11 7.31 2.39
N ASP A 11 12.23 7.61 3.05
CA ASP A 11 13.55 7.06 2.70
C ASP A 11 13.56 5.52 2.77
N ALA A 12 12.89 4.95 3.77
CA ALA A 12 12.75 3.49 3.89
C ALA A 12 11.88 2.90 2.76
N LEU A 13 10.82 3.60 2.35
CA LEU A 13 9.97 3.18 1.23
C LEU A 13 10.70 3.27 -0.12
N ASP A 14 11.45 4.34 -0.35
CA ASP A 14 12.28 4.51 -1.56
C ASP A 14 13.35 3.40 -1.64
N TYR A 15 14.00 3.10 -0.52
CA TYR A 15 14.95 1.98 -0.44
C TYR A 15 14.27 0.63 -0.72
N MET A 16 13.10 0.38 -0.12
CA MET A 16 12.33 -0.85 -0.38
C MET A 16 11.92 -0.98 -1.85
N GLN A 17 11.47 0.11 -2.49
CA GLN A 17 11.11 0.13 -3.90
C GLN A 17 12.31 -0.23 -4.78
N ALA A 18 13.50 0.33 -4.50
CA ALA A 18 14.73 0.00 -5.21
C ALA A 18 15.11 -1.48 -5.04
N MET A 19 15.07 -2.00 -3.82
CA MET A 19 15.39 -3.41 -3.53
C MET A 19 14.41 -4.39 -4.19
N LEU A 20 13.11 -4.07 -4.21
CA LEU A 20 12.10 -4.87 -4.89
C LEU A 20 12.37 -4.94 -6.40
N GLY A 21 12.79 -3.82 -7.02
CA GLY A 21 13.18 -3.80 -8.43
C GLY A 21 14.38 -4.71 -8.73
N GLN A 22 15.40 -4.72 -7.85
CA GLN A 22 16.56 -5.62 -7.99
C GLN A 22 16.16 -7.08 -7.83
N LEU A 23 15.41 -7.41 -6.78
CA LEU A 23 14.97 -8.79 -6.51
C LEU A 23 14.10 -9.35 -7.64
N ARG A 24 13.24 -8.52 -8.25
CA ARG A 24 12.44 -8.92 -9.41
C ARG A 24 13.34 -9.30 -10.59
N THR A 25 14.36 -8.48 -10.87
CA THR A 25 15.34 -8.77 -11.93
C THR A 25 16.03 -10.11 -11.70
N MET A 26 16.42 -10.40 -10.45
CA MET A 26 17.02 -11.68 -10.07
C MET A 26 16.04 -12.85 -10.22
N ALA A 27 14.79 -12.69 -9.76
CA ALA A 27 13.77 -13.73 -9.87
C ALA A 27 13.42 -14.07 -11.33
N LEU A 28 13.39 -13.06 -12.21
CA LEU A 28 13.20 -13.26 -13.66
C LEU A 28 14.40 -13.98 -14.29
N ALA A 29 15.63 -13.65 -13.89
CA ALA A 29 16.83 -14.33 -14.36
C ALA A 29 16.82 -15.83 -14.00
N GLU A 30 16.32 -16.16 -12.81
CA GLU A 30 16.16 -17.55 -12.32
C GLU A 30 14.86 -18.22 -12.81
N ARG A 31 14.08 -17.59 -13.70
CA ARG A 31 12.79 -18.09 -14.22
C ARG A 31 11.78 -18.47 -13.12
N CYS A 32 11.79 -17.73 -12.02
CA CYS A 32 10.90 -17.92 -10.88
C CYS A 32 9.66 -17.03 -11.02
N ASP A 33 8.75 -17.40 -11.92
CA ASP A 33 7.63 -16.54 -12.35
C ASP A 33 6.69 -16.13 -11.20
N LEU A 34 6.33 -17.07 -10.33
CA LEU A 34 5.45 -16.77 -9.18
C LEU A 34 6.12 -15.82 -8.18
N LEU A 35 7.43 -15.99 -7.94
CA LEU A 35 8.17 -15.11 -7.05
C LEU A 35 8.32 -13.71 -7.66
N ALA A 36 8.64 -13.62 -8.95
CA ALA A 36 8.70 -12.35 -9.67
C ALA A 36 7.35 -11.61 -9.62
N TYR A 37 6.24 -12.35 -9.74
CA TYR A 37 4.90 -11.81 -9.57
C TYR A 37 4.67 -11.25 -8.14
N MET A 38 5.00 -12.01 -7.09
CA MET A 38 4.82 -11.53 -5.71
C MET A 38 5.65 -10.28 -5.42
N ILE A 39 6.87 -10.22 -5.96
CA ILE A 39 7.75 -9.04 -5.84
C ILE A 39 7.17 -7.84 -6.60
N GLU A 40 6.67 -8.04 -7.82
CA GLU A 40 6.00 -7.00 -8.61
C GLU A 40 4.80 -6.41 -7.85
N MET A 41 3.95 -7.28 -7.27
CA MET A 41 2.80 -6.82 -6.51
C MET A 41 3.20 -6.00 -5.27
N ALA A 42 4.31 -6.37 -4.60
CA ALA A 42 4.85 -5.59 -3.49
C ALA A 42 5.47 -4.25 -3.96
N TYR A 43 6.10 -4.23 -5.13
CA TYR A 43 6.65 -3.00 -5.73
C TYR A 43 5.56 -1.98 -6.04
N LEU A 44 4.44 -2.45 -6.62
CA LEU A 44 3.27 -1.62 -6.90
C LEU A 44 2.66 -1.07 -5.61
N GLU A 45 2.47 -1.92 -4.59
CA GLU A 45 1.93 -1.49 -3.29
C GLU A 45 2.83 -0.44 -2.60
N ALA A 46 4.14 -0.61 -2.64
CA ALA A 46 5.08 0.39 -2.13
C ALA A 46 5.00 1.72 -2.90
N SER A 47 4.89 1.65 -4.23
CA SER A 47 4.75 2.82 -5.10
C SER A 47 3.46 3.59 -4.83
N ASP A 48 2.36 2.88 -4.60
CA ASP A 48 1.07 3.48 -4.25
C ASP A 48 1.16 4.19 -2.89
N ILE A 49 1.79 3.56 -1.88
CA ILE A 49 2.00 4.17 -0.56
C ILE A 49 2.87 5.43 -0.65
N ILE A 50 3.92 5.44 -1.48
CA ILE A 50 4.78 6.62 -1.70
C ILE A 50 4.01 7.76 -2.35
N ARG A 51 3.12 7.45 -3.31
CA ARG A 51 2.24 8.44 -3.96
C ARG A 51 1.11 8.94 -3.07
N GLY A 52 0.88 8.28 -1.93
CA GLY A 52 -0.23 8.56 -1.03
C GLY A 52 -1.56 7.91 -1.47
N ASP A 53 -1.50 6.97 -2.42
CA ASP A 53 -2.66 6.18 -2.84
C ASP A 53 -2.92 5.06 -1.81
N GLN A 54 -4.21 4.80 -1.57
CA GLN A 54 -4.63 3.76 -0.62
C GLN A 54 -4.20 2.38 -1.17
N PRO A 55 -3.47 1.54 -0.40
CA PRO A 55 -2.95 0.28 -0.92
C PRO A 55 -4.09 -0.64 -1.37
N TYR A 56 -3.88 -1.34 -2.49
CA TYR A 56 -4.86 -2.21 -3.16
C TYR A 56 -5.59 -3.17 -2.20
N ARG A 57 -4.90 -3.66 -1.15
CA ARG A 57 -5.50 -4.55 -0.14
C ARG A 57 -6.51 -3.88 0.80
N LEU A 58 -6.40 -2.57 1.04
CA LEU A 58 -7.34 -1.82 1.88
C LEU A 58 -8.58 -1.36 1.11
N GLN A 59 -8.51 -1.31 -0.22
CA GLN A 59 -9.64 -0.91 -1.06
C GLN A 59 -10.77 -1.96 -1.04
N GLY A 60 -10.45 -3.22 -0.76
CA GLY A 60 -11.42 -4.32 -0.60
C GLY A 60 -12.23 -4.32 0.71
N SER A 61 -11.85 -3.51 1.71
CA SER A 61 -12.55 -3.45 3.01
C SER A 61 -13.56 -2.29 3.12
N GLY A 62 -13.72 -1.47 2.08
CA GLY A 62 -14.67 -0.35 2.03
C GLY A 62 -16.07 -0.71 1.50
N MET A 63 -16.28 -1.95 1.04
CA MET A 63 -17.54 -2.38 0.45
C MET A 63 -18.35 -3.19 1.48
N GLY A 64 -19.01 -2.48 2.40
CA GLY A 64 -20.04 -3.08 3.25
C GLY A 64 -19.90 -2.71 4.72
N LEU A 65 -20.44 -1.54 5.09
CA LEU A 65 -21.26 -1.32 6.30
C LEU A 65 -21.75 0.14 6.27
N GLY A 66 -22.44 0.50 5.19
CA GLY A 66 -23.37 1.63 5.23
C GLY A 66 -24.60 1.20 6.01
N VAL A 67 -24.51 1.19 7.34
CA VAL A 67 -25.71 1.19 8.18
C VAL A 67 -26.18 2.64 8.25
N PRO A 68 -27.30 3.02 7.58
CA PRO A 68 -27.84 4.35 7.75
C PRO A 68 -28.31 4.48 9.20
N GLY A 69 -27.66 5.39 9.95
CA GLY A 69 -28.07 5.74 11.30
C GLY A 69 -29.54 6.18 11.29
N LYS A 70 -30.42 5.37 11.87
CA LYS A 70 -31.82 5.70 12.04
C LYS A 70 -31.89 6.96 12.91
N LYS A 71 -32.24 8.09 12.28
CA LYS A 71 -32.44 9.39 12.91
C LYS A 71 -33.42 9.21 14.07
N ARG A 72 -32.93 9.41 15.29
CA ARG A 72 -33.76 9.47 16.51
C ARG A 72 -34.62 10.73 16.41
N ASP A 73 -35.84 10.59 15.90
CA ASP A 73 -36.84 11.62 16.09
C ASP A 73 -37.40 11.48 17.50
N ARG A 74 -36.91 12.36 18.39
CA ARG A 74 -37.54 12.70 19.67
C ARG A 74 -38.72 13.63 19.36
N ALA A 75 -39.94 13.14 19.57
CA ALA A 75 -41.18 13.87 19.84
C ALA A 75 -42.24 12.78 20.12
N SER A 76 -43.06 12.76 21.16
CA SER A 76 -43.35 13.65 22.29
C SER A 76 -43.84 12.77 23.44
#